data_AF-A0A7S2JNQ8-F1
#
_entry.id   AF-A0A7S2JNQ8-F1
#
_cell.length_a   1.000
_cell.length_b   1.000
_cell.length_c   1.000
_cell.angle_alpha   90.00
_cell.angle_beta   90.00
_cell.angle_gamma   90.00
#
_symmetry.space_group_name_H-M   'P 1'
#
loop_
_entity.id
_entity.type
_entity.pdbx_description
1 polymer ?
#
loop_
_entity_poly.entity_id
_entity_poly.type
_entity_poly.pdbx_seq_one_letter_code
_entity_poly.pdbx_strand_id
1 'polypeptide(L)'
;WQPPEPVGVGADVSAATLGAKQRQYLKELLEAGDFFLAHEDHAALTHTLQRRAARSSSQDMSALAEAEERFVWNRAALEPLVDAGVGVWLTPIMQAAINTENATLPDGSVLTVSLISRRSCEHAGTRFKTRGLNDEGAAANCVETEQIIHLQAKRSA
;
A
#
# COMPACT_ATOMS: atom_id res chain seq x y z
N TRP A 1 -5.35 35.37 12.12
CA TRP A 1 -5.87 34.03 12.43
C TRP A 1 -5.14 33.57 13.69
N GLN A 2 -5.83 33.51 14.82
CA GLN A 2 -5.27 32.98 16.06
C GLN A 2 -5.55 31.48 16.13
N PRO A 3 -4.59 30.66 16.61
CA PRO A 3 -4.86 29.25 16.83
C PRO A 3 -5.97 29.11 17.88
N PRO A 4 -6.86 28.11 17.76
CA PRO A 4 -7.85 27.85 18.79
C PRO A 4 -7.16 27.49 20.10
N GLU A 5 -7.64 28.06 21.21
CA GLU A 5 -7.16 27.70 22.54
C GLU A 5 -7.37 26.20 22.81
N PRO A 6 -6.45 25.55 23.55
CA PRO A 6 -6.59 24.14 23.88
C PRO A 6 -7.88 23.95 24.67
N VAL A 7 -8.82 23.21 24.06
CA VAL A 7 -10.03 22.74 24.73
C VAL A 7 -9.56 22.00 25.98
N GLY A 8 -9.98 22.51 27.15
CA GLY A 8 -9.60 21.98 28.45
C GLY A 8 -9.71 20.46 28.47
N VAL A 9 -8.58 19.82 28.77
CA VAL A 9 -8.48 18.36 28.90
C VAL A 9 -9.35 17.95 30.08
N GLY A 10 -10.58 17.54 29.78
CA GLY A 10 -11.39 16.75 30.69
C GLY A 10 -10.60 15.51 31.09
N ALA A 11 -10.53 15.29 32.40
CA ALA A 11 -9.77 14.24 33.07
C ALA A 11 -9.81 12.87 32.37
N ASP A 12 -8.63 12.24 32.31
CA ASP A 12 -8.39 10.79 32.18
C ASP A 12 -9.33 10.01 31.24
N VAL A 13 -9.15 10.19 29.94
CA VAL A 13 -9.35 9.03 29.04
C VAL A 13 -8.23 8.05 29.36
N SER A 14 -8.50 7.09 30.25
CA SER A 14 -7.49 6.11 30.66
C SER A 14 -6.78 5.50 29.44
N ALA A 15 -5.47 5.28 29.55
CA ALA A 15 -4.68 4.64 28.49
C ALA A 15 -5.30 3.31 28.00
N ALA A 16 -6.03 2.62 28.88
CA ALA A 16 -6.80 1.42 28.55
C ALA A 16 -7.96 1.69 27.58
N THR A 17 -8.70 2.79 27.76
CA THR A 17 -9.81 3.20 26.89
C THR A 17 -9.31 3.67 25.52
N LEU A 18 -8.20 4.40 25.47
CA LEU A 18 -7.55 4.81 24.21
C LEU A 18 -7.07 3.58 23.43
N GLY A 19 -6.42 2.64 24.12
CA GLY A 19 -5.97 1.38 23.52
C GLY A 19 -7.13 0.52 23.01
N ALA A 20 -8.28 0.52 23.69
CA ALA A 20 -9.46 -0.22 23.22
C ALA A 20 -10.02 0.35 21.91
N LYS A 21 -10.13 1.69 21.79
CA LYS A 21 -10.58 2.34 20.54
C LYS A 21 -9.61 2.11 19.38
N GLN A 22 -8.31 2.21 19.62
CA GLN A 22 -7.29 1.94 18.60
C GLN A 22 -7.37 0.50 18.09
N ARG A 23 -7.52 -0.48 18.99
CA ARG A 23 -7.71 -1.89 18.61
C ARG A 23 -8.98 -2.10 17.79
N GLN A 24 -10.07 -1.42 18.13
CA GLN A 24 -11.31 -1.49 17.36
C GLN A 24 -11.13 -0.92 15.94
N TYR A 25 -10.49 0.24 15.78
CA TYR A 25 -10.23 0.80 14.45
C TYR A 25 -9.29 -0.07 13.61
N LEU A 26 -8.26 -0.65 14.24
CA LEU A 26 -7.37 -1.58 13.57
C LEU A 26 -8.13 -2.84 13.11
N LYS A 27 -9.00 -3.37 13.98
CA LYS A 27 -9.85 -4.51 13.64
C LYS A 27 -10.75 -4.20 12.45
N GLU A 28 -11.45 -3.06 12.48
CA GLU A 28 -12.30 -2.61 11.36
C GLU A 28 -11.50 -2.43 10.06
N LEU A 29 -10.29 -1.88 10.14
CA LEU A 29 -9.41 -1.72 8.98
C LEU A 29 -9.01 -3.08 8.39
N LEU A 30 -8.60 -4.03 9.23
CA LEU A 30 -8.19 -5.36 8.79
C LEU A 30 -9.39 -6.19 8.28
N GLU A 31 -10.56 -6.04 8.89
CA GLU A 31 -11.80 -6.70 8.45
C GLU A 31 -12.37 -6.08 7.17
N ALA A 32 -12.11 -4.81 6.89
CA ALA A 32 -12.48 -4.19 5.62
C ALA A 32 -11.78 -4.85 4.42
N GLY A 33 -10.67 -5.58 4.65
CA GLY A 33 -9.99 -6.38 3.64
C GLY A 33 -9.08 -5.57 2.71
N ASP A 34 -8.88 -6.11 1.51
CA ASP A 34 -8.17 -5.45 0.41
C ASP A 34 -6.68 -5.17 0.64
N PHE A 35 -6.02 -6.02 1.43
CA PHE A 35 -4.57 -6.02 1.60
C PHE A 35 -3.91 -7.10 0.76
N PHE A 36 -2.88 -6.72 0.01
CA PHE A 36 -2.15 -7.59 -0.92
C PHE A 36 -0.65 -7.56 -0.66
N LEU A 37 0.00 -8.69 -0.89
CA LEU A 37 1.45 -8.86 -0.84
C LEU A 37 1.92 -9.72 -2.02
N ALA A 38 3.19 -9.61 -2.38
CA ALA A 38 3.83 -10.50 -3.33
C ALA A 38 4.78 -11.47 -2.60
N HIS A 39 4.86 -12.70 -3.10
CA HIS A 39 5.66 -13.76 -2.48
C HIS A 39 7.10 -13.84 -2.98
N GLU A 40 7.36 -13.52 -4.26
CA GLU A 40 8.70 -13.66 -4.85
C GLU A 40 9.46 -12.33 -4.78
N ASP A 41 9.00 -11.33 -5.53
CA ASP A 41 9.46 -9.95 -5.39
C ASP A 41 8.54 -9.24 -4.40
N HIS A 42 8.89 -9.29 -3.11
CA HIS A 42 8.10 -8.72 -2.02
C HIS A 42 7.82 -7.21 -2.17
N ALA A 43 8.64 -6.48 -2.91
CA ALA A 43 8.43 -5.06 -3.18
C ALA A 43 7.59 -4.81 -4.46
N ALA A 44 7.32 -5.85 -5.26
CA ALA A 44 6.70 -5.74 -6.57
C ALA A 44 5.44 -4.89 -6.57
N LEU A 45 4.49 -5.21 -5.69
CA LEU A 45 3.17 -4.62 -5.76
C LEU A 45 3.15 -3.15 -5.33
N THR A 46 4.15 -2.70 -4.59
CA THR A 46 4.28 -1.28 -4.21
C THR A 46 4.71 -0.39 -5.38
N HIS A 47 5.12 -0.95 -6.52
CA HIS A 47 5.58 -0.21 -7.68
C HIS A 47 4.71 -0.45 -8.91
N THR A 48 4.68 0.52 -9.82
CA THR A 48 4.23 0.25 -11.20
C THR A 48 5.19 -0.70 -11.90
N LEU A 49 4.72 -1.43 -12.90
CA LEU A 49 5.57 -2.24 -13.78
C LEU A 49 6.69 -1.40 -14.42
N GLN A 50 6.41 -0.15 -14.81
CA GLN A 50 7.42 0.78 -15.31
C GLN A 50 8.49 1.09 -14.26
N ARG A 51 8.09 1.41 -13.02
CA ARG A 51 9.03 1.71 -11.93
C ARG A 51 9.83 0.48 -11.52
N ARG A 52 9.22 -0.71 -11.55
CA ARG A 52 9.92 -2.00 -11.38
C ARG A 52 10.97 -2.22 -12.45
N ALA A 53 10.63 -2.01 -13.73
CA ALA A 53 11.59 -2.18 -14.83
C ALA A 53 12.77 -1.19 -14.75
N ALA A 54 12.55 0.00 -14.18
CA ALA A 54 13.59 1.01 -13.97
C ALA A 54 14.42 0.80 -12.69
N ARG A 55 14.04 -0.13 -11.79
CA ARG A 55 14.79 -0.40 -10.57
C ARG A 55 16.12 -1.07 -10.92
N SER A 56 17.20 -0.49 -10.40
CA SER A 56 18.48 -1.18 -10.33
C SER A 56 18.41 -2.12 -9.13
N SER A 57 18.14 -3.40 -9.35
CA SER A 57 18.12 -4.38 -8.26
C SER A 57 19.53 -4.54 -7.70
N SER A 58 19.75 -4.00 -6.50
CA SER A 58 20.94 -4.28 -5.71
C SER A 58 20.66 -5.53 -4.89
N GLN A 59 21.48 -6.57 -5.04
CA GLN A 59 21.30 -7.84 -4.30
C GLN A 59 21.35 -7.67 -2.77
N ASP A 60 21.86 -6.54 -2.28
CA ASP A 60 22.09 -6.28 -0.86
C ASP A 60 20.91 -5.60 -0.13
N MET A 61 19.86 -5.18 -0.83
CA MET A 61 18.77 -4.40 -0.22
C MET A 61 17.58 -5.28 0.16
N SER A 62 17.00 -5.01 1.33
CA SER A 62 15.77 -5.69 1.75
C SER A 62 14.57 -5.22 0.93
N ALA A 63 13.57 -6.09 0.77
CA ALA A 63 12.35 -5.73 0.06
C ALA A 63 11.64 -4.49 0.64
N LEU A 64 11.68 -4.30 1.95
CA LEU A 64 11.12 -3.12 2.60
C LEU A 64 11.88 -1.83 2.25
N ALA A 65 13.19 -1.91 2.08
CA ALA A 65 14.01 -0.77 1.68
C ALA A 65 13.84 -0.43 0.19
N GLU A 66 13.57 -1.42 -0.66
CA GLU A 66 13.30 -1.21 -2.08
C GLU A 66 11.84 -0.85 -2.39
N ALA A 67 10.92 -1.04 -1.44
CA ALA A 67 9.50 -0.76 -1.62
C ALA A 67 9.23 0.74 -1.75
N GLU A 68 8.20 1.10 -2.51
CA GLU A 68 7.72 2.48 -2.52
C GLU A 68 6.95 2.75 -1.23
N GLU A 69 7.55 3.56 -0.36
CA GLU A 69 7.07 3.87 0.99
C GLU A 69 5.58 4.25 1.04
N ARG A 70 5.13 5.03 0.05
CA ARG A 70 3.76 5.52 -0.06
C ARG A 70 2.72 4.42 -0.18
N PHE A 71 3.10 3.19 -0.52
CA PHE A 71 2.19 2.05 -0.62
C PHE A 71 2.45 0.97 0.44
N VAL A 72 3.34 1.21 1.41
CA VAL A 72 3.67 0.26 2.49
C VAL A 72 2.81 0.52 3.74
N TRP A 73 1.61 -0.05 3.78
CA TRP A 73 0.63 0.17 4.84
C TRP A 73 1.04 -0.38 6.21
N ASN A 74 1.95 -1.37 6.25
CA ASN A 74 2.45 -1.96 7.48
C ASN A 74 3.79 -1.37 7.97
N ARG A 75 4.29 -0.28 7.36
CA ARG A 75 5.62 0.30 7.68
C ARG A 75 5.83 0.55 9.17
N ALA A 76 4.91 1.26 9.82
CA ALA A 76 5.01 1.57 11.24
C ALA A 76 5.02 0.31 12.14
N ALA A 77 4.34 -0.77 11.72
CA ALA A 77 4.37 -2.03 12.45
C ALA A 77 5.67 -2.82 12.24
N LEU A 78 6.38 -2.55 11.13
CA LEU A 78 7.63 -3.20 10.77
C LEU A 78 8.86 -2.49 11.36
N GLU A 79 8.78 -1.20 11.70
CA GLU A 79 9.91 -0.41 12.22
C GLU A 79 10.68 -1.10 13.37
N PRO A 80 10.03 -1.60 14.45
CA PRO A 80 10.77 -2.27 15.52
C PRO A 80 11.50 -3.54 15.08
N LEU A 81 11.01 -4.20 14.01
CA LEU A 81 11.61 -5.40 13.44
C LEU A 81 12.80 -5.04 12.52
N VAL A 82 12.72 -3.89 11.84
CA VAL A 82 13.86 -3.33 11.10
C VAL A 82 15.00 -3.02 12.07
N ASP A 83 14.69 -2.35 13.19
CA ASP A 83 15.67 -2.01 14.23
C ASP A 83 16.27 -3.26 14.88
N ALA A 84 15.50 -4.35 14.96
CA ALA A 84 15.97 -5.66 15.42
C ALA A 84 16.84 -6.41 14.40
N GLY A 85 17.07 -5.85 13.21
CA GLY A 85 17.96 -6.43 12.19
C GLY A 85 17.35 -7.56 11.35
N VAL A 86 16.03 -7.78 11.41
CA VAL A 86 15.34 -8.84 10.63
C VAL A 86 14.72 -8.32 9.34
N GLY A 87 15.16 -7.16 8.85
CA GLY A 87 14.60 -6.47 7.68
C GLY A 87 14.49 -7.30 6.41
N VAL A 88 15.38 -8.28 6.21
CA VAL A 88 15.39 -9.18 5.04
C VAL A 88 14.15 -10.09 4.97
N TRP A 89 13.47 -10.34 6.08
CA TRP A 89 12.26 -11.18 6.14
C TRP A 89 10.96 -10.37 6.14
N LEU A 90 11.05 -9.04 6.12
CA LEU A 90 9.88 -8.18 6.24
C LEU A 90 9.26 -7.95 4.86
N THR A 91 7.99 -8.33 4.74
CA THR A 91 7.22 -8.15 3.50
C THR A 91 6.34 -6.90 3.58
N PRO A 92 6.51 -5.95 2.65
CA PRO A 92 5.58 -4.84 2.47
C PRO A 92 4.17 -5.34 2.16
N ILE A 93 3.17 -4.75 2.83
CA ILE A 93 1.75 -4.99 2.55
C ILE A 93 1.13 -3.70 2.03
N MET A 94 0.30 -3.82 1.00
CA MET A 94 -0.37 -2.70 0.36
C MET A 94 -1.88 -2.84 0.46
N GLN A 95 -2.59 -1.73 0.70
CA GLN A 95 -4.03 -1.66 0.47
C GLN A 95 -4.32 -1.38 -1.01
N ALA A 96 -5.04 -2.26 -1.68
CA ALA A 96 -5.31 -2.15 -3.11
C ALA A 96 -6.60 -2.89 -3.53
N ALA A 97 -7.03 -2.68 -4.77
CA ALA A 97 -7.93 -3.58 -5.47
C ALA A 97 -7.19 -4.15 -6.68
N ILE A 98 -7.22 -5.48 -6.85
CA ILE A 98 -6.57 -6.18 -7.96
C ILE A 98 -7.62 -7.02 -8.66
N ASN A 99 -7.83 -6.78 -9.96
CA ASN A 99 -8.61 -7.67 -10.81
C ASN A 99 -7.79 -8.13 -12.01
N THR A 100 -7.93 -9.38 -12.42
CA THR A 100 -7.24 -9.93 -13.59
C THR A 100 -8.20 -10.81 -14.38
N GLU A 101 -8.36 -10.48 -15.65
CA GLU A 101 -9.25 -11.18 -16.58
C GLU A 101 -8.46 -11.71 -17.77
N ASN A 102 -8.88 -12.87 -18.27
CA ASN A 102 -8.30 -13.49 -19.46
C ASN A 102 -9.32 -13.53 -20.60
N ALA A 103 -8.89 -13.18 -21.80
CA ALA A 103 -9.67 -13.29 -23.03
C ALA A 103 -8.89 -14.12 -24.05
N THR A 104 -9.56 -15.10 -24.66
CA THR A 104 -8.99 -15.84 -25.80
C THR A 104 -9.33 -15.10 -27.09
N LEU A 105 -8.31 -14.77 -27.88
CA LEU A 105 -8.45 -14.08 -29.15
C LEU A 105 -8.78 -15.07 -30.29
N PRO A 106 -9.33 -14.61 -31.43
CA PRO A 106 -9.72 -15.49 -32.55
C PRO A 106 -8.57 -16.32 -33.15
N ASP A 107 -7.33 -15.85 -33.05
CA ASP A 107 -6.12 -16.55 -33.49
C ASP A 107 -5.65 -17.63 -32.50
N GLY A 108 -6.33 -17.76 -31.36
CA GLY A 108 -6.00 -18.67 -30.27
C GLY A 108 -4.96 -18.11 -29.29
N SER A 109 -4.55 -16.84 -29.44
CA SER A 109 -3.71 -16.15 -28.46
C SER A 109 -4.50 -15.85 -27.17
N VAL A 110 -3.82 -15.78 -26.03
CA VAL A 110 -4.45 -15.43 -24.74
C VAL A 110 -4.04 -14.02 -24.34
N LEU A 111 -5.02 -13.15 -24.14
CA LEU A 111 -4.87 -11.79 -23.63
C LEU A 111 -5.23 -11.76 -22.14
N THR A 112 -4.27 -11.44 -21.29
CA THR A 112 -4.48 -11.18 -19.86
C THR A 112 -4.50 -9.67 -19.62
N VAL A 113 -5.55 -9.18 -18.97
CA VAL A 113 -5.67 -7.78 -18.56
C VAL A 113 -5.77 -7.75 -17.04
N SER A 114 -4.79 -7.11 -16.40
CA SER A 114 -4.78 -6.87 -14.96
C SER A 114 -5.00 -5.39 -14.68
N LEU A 115 -5.90 -5.08 -13.75
CA LEU A 115 -6.13 -3.73 -13.24
C LEU A 115 -5.77 -3.71 -11.76
N ILE A 116 -4.80 -2.88 -11.39
CA ILE A 116 -4.31 -2.74 -10.03
C ILE A 116 -4.56 -1.30 -9.59
N SER A 117 -5.30 -1.09 -8.51
CA SER A 117 -5.52 0.23 -7.90
C SER A 117 -4.96 0.25 -6.50
N ARG A 118 -3.87 1.00 -6.27
CA ARG A 118 -3.09 1.02 -5.04
C ARG A 118 -3.38 2.29 -4.27
N ARG A 119 -3.74 2.20 -3.00
CA ARG A 119 -4.02 3.38 -2.17
C ARG A 119 -2.78 3.80 -1.41
N SER A 120 -2.44 5.09 -1.51
CA SER A 120 -1.34 5.67 -0.75
C SER A 120 -1.67 5.70 0.75
N CYS A 121 -0.67 5.38 1.58
CA CYS A 121 -0.72 5.59 3.03
C CYS A 121 -0.27 7.02 3.42
N GLU A 122 0.29 7.81 2.50
CA GLU A 122 0.58 9.22 2.75
C GLU A 122 -0.71 10.02 2.94
N HIS A 123 -0.70 10.88 3.95
CA HIS A 123 -1.84 11.73 4.31
C HIS A 123 -3.18 10.95 4.35
N ALA A 124 -3.11 9.69 4.81
CA ALA A 124 -4.28 8.83 4.93
C ALA A 124 -5.19 9.31 6.06
N GLY A 125 -6.50 9.33 5.80
CA GLY A 125 -7.47 9.72 6.81
C GLY A 125 -8.89 9.65 6.26
N THR A 126 -9.86 9.59 7.16
CA THR A 126 -11.27 9.49 6.75
C THR A 126 -11.67 10.71 5.92
N ARG A 127 -12.48 10.50 4.87
CA ARG A 127 -12.91 11.53 3.89
C ARG A 127 -13.53 12.80 4.50
N PHE A 128 -14.03 12.70 5.73
CA PHE A 128 -14.61 13.82 6.49
C PHE A 128 -13.58 14.61 7.31
N LYS A 129 -12.40 14.04 7.57
CA LYS A 129 -11.33 14.64 8.39
C LYS A 129 -10.14 15.12 7.56
N THR A 130 -9.90 14.51 6.41
CA THR A 130 -8.67 14.76 5.64
C THR A 130 -9.02 14.99 4.17
N ARG A 131 -8.76 16.21 3.68
CA ARG A 131 -8.88 16.64 2.28
C ARG A 131 -7.77 17.64 1.99
N GLY A 132 -7.33 17.69 0.73
CA GLY A 132 -6.28 18.59 0.30
C GLY A 132 -4.89 17.96 0.36
N LEU A 133 -3.88 18.81 0.44
CA LEU A 133 -2.46 18.44 0.55
C LEU A 133 -2.00 18.58 2.00
N ASN A 134 -1.09 17.73 2.44
CA ASN A 134 -0.27 18.01 3.64
C ASN A 134 0.87 18.98 3.30
N ASP A 135 1.67 19.33 4.31
CA ASP A 135 2.79 20.27 4.18
C ASP A 135 3.89 19.74 3.24
N GLU A 136 3.96 18.43 3.06
CA GLU A 136 4.85 17.74 2.11
C GLU A 136 4.29 17.66 0.68
N GLY A 137 3.06 18.14 0.44
CA GLY A 137 2.42 18.15 -0.88
C GLY A 137 1.76 16.84 -1.30
N ALA A 138 1.65 15.86 -0.40
CA ALA A 138 0.93 14.61 -0.62
C ALA A 138 -0.58 14.82 -0.51
N ALA A 139 -1.30 14.40 -1.54
CA ALA A 139 -2.76 14.48 -1.58
C ALA A 139 -3.42 13.42 -0.69
N ALA A 140 -4.41 13.84 0.09
CA ALA A 140 -5.18 12.94 0.94
C ALA A 140 -5.85 11.83 0.12
N ASN A 141 -5.74 10.58 0.57
CA ASN A 141 -6.39 9.43 -0.05
C ASN A 141 -6.07 9.25 -1.55
N CYS A 142 -4.82 9.51 -1.94
CA CYS A 142 -4.37 9.30 -3.31
C CYS A 142 -4.44 7.81 -3.69
N VAL A 143 -4.85 7.52 -4.92
CA VAL A 143 -4.88 6.18 -5.51
C VAL A 143 -4.13 6.22 -6.83
N GLU A 144 -3.24 5.26 -7.03
CA GLU A 144 -2.59 5.00 -8.32
C GLU A 144 -3.22 3.78 -8.97
N THR A 145 -3.79 3.94 -10.16
CA THR A 145 -4.36 2.84 -10.94
C THR A 145 -3.49 2.52 -12.13
N GLU A 146 -3.11 1.26 -12.26
CA GLU A 146 -2.28 0.72 -13.34
C GLU A 146 -3.03 -0.40 -14.07
N GLN A 147 -3.00 -0.33 -15.40
CA GLN A 147 -3.47 -1.40 -16.27
C GLN A 147 -2.26 -2.11 -16.89
N ILE A 148 -2.19 -3.42 -16.72
CA ILE A 148 -1.15 -4.27 -17.31
C ILE A 148 -1.82 -5.19 -18.33
N ILE A 149 -1.26 -5.21 -19.53
CA ILE A 149 -1.72 -6.07 -20.62
C ILE A 149 -0.60 -7.05 -20.97
N HIS A 150 -0.91 -8.34 -20.95
CA HIS A 150 0.01 -9.40 -21.32
C HIS A 150 -0.62 -10.26 -22.41
N LEU A 151 0.03 -10.33 -23.58
CA LEU A 151 -0.40 -11.13 -24.71
C LEU A 151 0.50 -12.36 -24.85
N GLN A 152 -0.08 -13.54 -24.68
CA GLN A 152 0.56 -14.81 -24.99
C GLN A 152 0.16 -15.24 -26.40
N ALA A 153 1.02 -14.92 -27.37
CA ALA A 153 0.78 -15.26 -28.77
C ALA A 153 0.87 -16.78 -28.99
N LYS A 154 -0.06 -17.33 -29.78
CA LYS A 154 0.05 -18.70 -30.25
C LYS A 154 1.26 -18.81 -31.19
N ARG A 155 2.25 -19.64 -30.84
CA ARG A 155 3.38 -19.90 -31.74
C ARG A 155 2.90 -20.68 -32.96
N SER A 156 3.15 -20.15 -34.15
CA SER A 156 3.06 -20.92 -35.39
C SER A 156 4.14 -22.00 -35.37
N ALA A 157 3.75 -23.26 -35.58
CA ALA A 157 4.66 -24.39 -35.71
C ALA A 157 5.35 -24.39 -37.07
#